data_AF-A0A101U9X7-F1
#
_entry.id   AF-A0A101U9X7-F1
#
_cell.length_a   1.000
_cell.length_b   1.000
_cell.length_c   1.000
_cell.angle_alpha   90.00
_cell.angle_beta   90.00
_cell.angle_gamma   90.00
#
_symmetry.space_group_name_H-M   'P 1'
#
loop_
_entity.id
_entity.type
_entity.pdbx_description
1 polymer ?
#
loop_
_entity_poly.entity_id
_entity_poly.type
_entity_poly.pdbx_seq_one_letter_code
_entity_poly.pdbx_strand_id
1 'polypeptide(L)'
;MTARYCSLAQQSVPAFAPGLAAERLRALIGGSRMWVNGTVLHYYFFDRDGDGSVIPDPGTGRSGHVPWVGGKEQRDVVRECFQEWQDLGIGVSFVEVGERSEAELRVGFQLGDGSWSHIGKDALGVGLNERTMNFGWDLTVPGERGTALHEIGHALGMLHEHQSPFAGIHWDDEAVYTDLAGPPNYWSRDRTFFNILRKLDPDEVNGSVWDPHSIMEYPFSAGLILEPEQFRAGLNPPGVLSKADKEFVLRWYPPAGTAGPRELVPFRSVPLRLGPAEQADFVVEPPETRTYTLGTFGDSDAVVVVFEERDGEPRYMTAEDDGGTPHNATVRARLVKGRRYVVRVRLYANWGSGETAVMCW
;
A
#
# COMPACT_ATOMS: atom_id res chain seq x y z
N MET A 1 18.29 -20.58 12.78
CA MET A 1 17.19 -21.02 11.90
C MET A 1 17.27 -20.14 10.68
N THR A 2 17.13 -20.69 9.47
CA THR A 2 17.09 -19.89 8.23
C THR A 2 15.78 -19.09 8.20
N ALA A 3 15.88 -17.78 8.01
CA ALA A 3 14.72 -16.88 8.02
C ALA A 3 13.84 -17.05 6.77
N ARG A 4 12.54 -16.82 6.94
CA ARG A 4 11.57 -16.67 5.85
C ARG A 4 11.41 -15.19 5.55
N TYR A 5 11.36 -14.86 4.27
CA TYR A 5 11.27 -13.46 3.83
C TYR A 5 10.00 -13.23 3.04
N CYS A 6 9.45 -12.02 3.16
CA CYS A 6 8.39 -11.59 2.25
C CYS A 6 8.95 -11.49 0.82
N SER A 7 8.13 -11.84 -0.17
CA SER A 7 8.51 -11.80 -1.58
C SER A 7 7.54 -10.92 -2.35
N LEU A 8 7.78 -9.61 -2.32
CA LEU A 8 6.99 -8.65 -3.09
C LEU A 8 6.99 -9.06 -4.57
N ALA A 9 5.79 -9.09 -5.15
CA ALA A 9 5.65 -9.19 -6.58
C ALA A 9 6.32 -7.98 -7.24
N GLN A 10 7.01 -8.19 -8.36
CA GLN A 10 7.60 -7.07 -9.10
C GLN A 10 6.48 -6.20 -9.66
N GLN A 11 6.26 -5.04 -9.05
CA GLN A 11 5.27 -4.08 -9.50
C GLN A 11 5.80 -3.26 -10.68
N SER A 12 4.90 -2.82 -11.55
CA SER A 12 5.23 -1.85 -12.58
C SER A 12 5.55 -0.51 -11.93
N VAL A 13 6.74 0.04 -12.21
CA VAL A 13 7.11 1.38 -11.74
C VAL A 13 6.15 2.41 -12.36
N PRO A 14 5.54 3.32 -11.57
CA PRO A 14 4.72 4.39 -12.11
C PRO A 14 5.53 5.22 -13.13
N ALA A 15 4.98 5.40 -14.32
CA ALA A 15 5.60 6.24 -15.34
C ALA A 15 5.18 7.70 -15.14
N PHE A 16 6.03 8.49 -14.47
CA PHE A 16 5.83 9.93 -14.33
C PHE A 16 6.23 10.69 -15.60
N ALA A 17 5.69 11.90 -15.75
CA ALA A 17 6.06 12.77 -16.87
C ALA A 17 7.58 13.03 -16.91
N PRO A 18 8.23 13.01 -18.10
CA PRO A 18 9.66 13.30 -18.20
C PRO A 18 9.95 14.78 -17.93
N GLY A 19 11.13 15.08 -17.38
CA GLY A 19 11.61 16.46 -17.18
C GLY A 19 11.02 17.18 -15.96
N LEU A 20 10.40 16.45 -15.03
CA LEU A 20 9.94 17.00 -13.76
C LEU A 20 11.12 17.51 -12.92
N ALA A 21 10.89 18.63 -12.22
CA ALA A 21 11.81 19.09 -11.19
C ALA A 21 11.92 18.04 -10.07
N ALA A 22 13.11 17.88 -9.47
CA ALA A 22 13.38 16.82 -8.50
C ALA A 22 12.39 16.83 -7.30
N GLU A 23 12.01 18.00 -6.80
CA GLU A 23 11.05 18.12 -5.69
C GLU A 23 9.64 17.64 -6.07
N ARG A 24 9.20 17.90 -7.30
CA ARG A 24 7.90 17.44 -7.83
C ARG A 24 7.90 15.92 -8.00
N LEU A 25 8.96 15.39 -8.62
CA LEU A 25 9.12 13.96 -8.82
C LEU A 25 9.13 13.21 -7.48
N ARG A 26 9.85 13.73 -6.46
CA ARG A 26 9.88 13.17 -5.11
C ARG A 26 8.48 13.05 -4.50
N ALA A 27 7.68 14.13 -4.59
CA ALA A 27 6.34 14.16 -4.02
C ALA A 27 5.40 13.15 -4.69
N LEU A 28 5.50 13.03 -6.02
CA LEU A 28 4.72 12.07 -6.81
C LEU A 28 5.11 10.61 -6.51
N ILE A 29 6.41 10.32 -6.47
CA ILE A 29 6.93 8.99 -6.12
C ILE A 29 6.43 8.57 -4.73
N GLY A 30 6.62 9.41 -3.72
CA GLY A 30 6.22 9.11 -2.35
C GLY A 30 4.70 8.99 -2.18
N GLY A 31 3.91 9.81 -2.88
CA GLY A 31 2.47 9.91 -2.69
C GLY A 31 1.60 8.97 -3.54
N SER A 32 2.04 8.64 -4.75
CA SER A 32 1.21 7.94 -5.76
C SER A 32 0.71 6.56 -5.34
N ARG A 33 1.45 5.85 -4.47
CA ARG A 33 1.06 4.55 -3.91
C ARG A 33 0.15 4.66 -2.69
N MET A 34 0.11 5.81 -2.03
CA MET A 34 -0.57 5.98 -0.74
C MET A 34 -2.08 6.16 -0.92
N TRP A 35 -2.89 5.52 -0.09
CA TRP A 35 -4.32 5.82 0.01
C TRP A 35 -4.59 7.30 0.36
N VAL A 36 -5.73 7.85 -0.04
CA VAL A 36 -6.18 9.15 0.48
C VAL A 36 -6.74 8.97 1.89
N ASN A 37 -6.64 10.00 2.73
CA ASN A 37 -7.17 9.96 4.09
C ASN A 37 -8.69 9.76 4.08
N GLY A 38 -9.23 9.11 5.09
CA GLY A 38 -10.64 8.73 5.21
C GLY A 38 -11.04 7.50 4.38
N THR A 39 -10.10 6.84 3.70
CA THR A 39 -10.39 5.58 3.00
C THR A 39 -10.77 4.50 4.00
N VAL A 40 -11.88 3.80 3.73
CA VAL A 40 -12.23 2.55 4.39
C VAL A 40 -11.69 1.44 3.52
N LEU A 41 -10.66 0.74 3.99
CA LEU A 41 -10.05 -0.40 3.32
C LEU A 41 -10.81 -1.66 3.71
N HIS A 42 -11.59 -2.16 2.77
CA HIS A 42 -12.34 -3.40 2.96
C HIS A 42 -11.41 -4.57 2.69
N TYR A 43 -11.39 -5.53 3.60
CA TYR A 43 -10.62 -6.75 3.44
C TYR A 43 -11.50 -7.99 3.50
N TYR A 44 -11.10 -9.01 2.74
CA TYR A 44 -11.78 -10.30 2.65
C TYR A 44 -10.74 -11.42 2.74
N PHE A 45 -11.08 -12.46 3.49
CA PHE A 45 -10.32 -13.72 3.48
C PHE A 45 -10.94 -14.68 2.48
N PHE A 46 -10.14 -15.26 1.58
CA PHE A 46 -10.62 -16.33 0.72
C PHE A 46 -11.17 -17.49 1.57
N ASP A 47 -12.39 -17.92 1.25
CA ASP A 47 -13.19 -18.83 2.07
C ASP A 47 -13.92 -19.92 1.29
N ARG A 48 -13.76 -19.99 -0.04
CA ARG A 48 -14.44 -20.98 -0.89
C ARG A 48 -13.50 -22.12 -1.25
N ASP A 49 -14.06 -23.33 -1.40
CA ASP A 49 -13.30 -24.54 -1.74
C ASP A 49 -12.53 -24.44 -3.07
N GLY A 50 -13.05 -23.64 -4.01
CA GLY A 50 -12.41 -23.38 -5.31
C GLY A 50 -11.35 -22.30 -5.29
N ASP A 51 -11.11 -21.64 -4.14
CA ASP A 51 -10.07 -20.64 -4.01
C ASP A 51 -8.73 -21.33 -3.78
N GLY A 52 -7.90 -21.31 -4.81
CA GLY A 52 -6.60 -21.94 -4.75
C GLY A 52 -5.81 -21.83 -6.04
N SER A 53 -4.54 -22.15 -5.94
CA SER A 53 -3.64 -22.24 -7.08
C SER A 53 -3.71 -23.64 -7.67
N VAL A 54 -3.72 -23.72 -9.00
CA VAL A 54 -3.54 -24.98 -9.73
C VAL A 54 -2.07 -25.09 -10.10
N ILE A 55 -1.32 -25.90 -9.36
CA ILE A 55 0.12 -26.04 -9.52
C ILE A 55 0.41 -27.33 -10.28
N PRO A 56 1.08 -27.27 -11.46
CA PRO A 56 1.52 -28.46 -12.16
C PRO A 56 2.64 -29.17 -11.38
N ASP A 57 2.48 -30.47 -11.18
CA ASP A 57 3.53 -31.35 -10.67
C ASP A 57 4.50 -31.67 -11.82
N PRO A 58 5.78 -31.23 -11.74
CA PRO A 58 6.76 -31.45 -12.80
C PRO A 58 7.11 -32.93 -13.01
N GLY A 59 6.94 -33.77 -12.00
CA GLY A 59 7.29 -35.20 -12.04
C GLY A 59 6.16 -36.08 -12.58
N THR A 60 4.90 -35.71 -12.35
CA THR A 60 3.74 -36.50 -12.79
C THR A 60 2.96 -35.89 -13.95
N GLY A 61 3.17 -34.60 -14.27
CA GLY A 61 2.43 -33.85 -15.28
C GLY A 61 0.97 -33.56 -14.89
N ARG A 62 0.54 -33.97 -13.69
CA ARG A 62 -0.80 -33.68 -13.15
C ARG A 62 -0.78 -32.35 -12.41
N SER A 63 -1.91 -31.66 -12.36
CA SER A 63 -2.01 -30.44 -11.55
C SER A 63 -2.66 -30.75 -10.19
N GLY A 64 -2.06 -30.23 -9.13
CA GLY A 64 -2.62 -30.23 -7.78
C GLY A 64 -3.29 -28.89 -7.48
N HIS A 65 -4.38 -28.93 -6.72
CA HIS A 65 -5.01 -27.72 -6.17
C HIS A 65 -4.42 -27.42 -4.80
N VAL A 66 -3.93 -26.21 -4.58
CA VAL A 66 -3.43 -25.73 -3.28
C VAL A 66 -4.37 -24.63 -2.79
N PRO A 67 -5.09 -24.84 -1.66
CA PRO A 67 -6.10 -23.90 -1.21
C PRO A 67 -5.48 -22.60 -0.71
N TRP A 68 -6.24 -21.51 -0.82
CA TRP A 68 -5.91 -20.20 -0.23
C TRP A 68 -6.62 -19.95 1.09
N VAL A 69 -7.52 -20.84 1.50
CA VAL A 69 -8.37 -20.66 2.68
C VAL A 69 -7.55 -20.82 3.97
N GLY A 70 -7.54 -19.77 4.79
CA GLY A 70 -6.87 -19.77 6.09
C GLY A 70 -7.71 -20.38 7.20
N GLY A 71 -7.06 -21.11 8.10
CA GLY A 71 -7.66 -21.55 9.36
C GLY A 71 -8.19 -20.35 10.18
N LYS A 72 -9.19 -20.57 11.03
CA LYS A 72 -9.78 -19.50 11.87
C LYS A 72 -8.72 -18.76 12.67
N GLU A 73 -7.82 -19.50 13.31
CA GLU A 73 -6.77 -18.93 14.19
C GLU A 73 -5.81 -18.01 13.43
N GLN A 74 -5.39 -18.38 12.21
CA GLN A 74 -4.55 -17.51 11.38
C GLN A 74 -5.30 -16.25 10.93
N ARG A 75 -6.58 -16.37 10.57
CA ARG A 75 -7.42 -15.21 10.24
C ARG A 75 -7.58 -14.27 11.43
N ASP A 76 -7.73 -14.81 12.64
CA ASP A 76 -7.81 -14.01 13.87
C ASP A 76 -6.52 -13.23 14.13
N VAL A 77 -5.35 -13.85 13.93
CA VAL A 77 -4.05 -13.13 14.01
C VAL A 77 -4.01 -11.94 13.04
N VAL A 78 -4.46 -12.14 11.79
CA VAL A 78 -4.49 -11.05 10.80
C VAL A 78 -5.46 -9.94 11.20
N ARG A 79 -6.65 -10.28 11.73
CA ARG A 79 -7.62 -9.30 12.26
C ARG A 79 -7.03 -8.47 13.39
N GLU A 80 -6.34 -9.12 14.33
CA GLU A 80 -5.67 -8.43 15.43
C GLU A 80 -4.58 -7.48 14.93
N CYS A 81 -3.85 -7.84 13.88
CA CYS A 81 -2.85 -6.95 13.27
C CYS A 81 -3.48 -5.77 12.54
N PHE A 82 -4.60 -5.95 11.85
CA PHE A 82 -5.38 -4.83 11.30
C PHE A 82 -5.86 -3.90 12.41
N GLN A 83 -6.35 -4.46 13.53
CA GLN A 83 -6.76 -3.69 14.69
C GLN A 83 -5.60 -2.90 15.30
N GLU A 84 -4.41 -3.50 15.40
CA GLU A 84 -3.23 -2.79 15.94
C GLU A 84 -2.83 -1.57 15.11
N TRP A 85 -2.86 -1.69 13.78
CA TRP A 85 -2.67 -0.52 12.90
C TRP A 85 -3.80 0.51 13.05
N GLN A 86 -5.06 0.05 13.17
CA GLN A 86 -6.23 0.92 13.36
C GLN A 86 -6.18 1.69 14.69
N ASP A 87 -5.72 1.04 15.77
CA ASP A 87 -5.63 1.60 17.12
C ASP A 87 -4.62 2.75 17.25
N LEU A 88 -3.75 2.95 16.25
CA LEU A 88 -2.91 4.14 16.15
C LEU A 88 -3.74 5.42 15.89
N GLY A 89 -5.01 5.29 15.52
CA GLY A 89 -5.87 6.42 15.17
C GLY A 89 -5.52 7.05 13.83
N ILE A 90 -4.91 6.28 12.93
CA ILE A 90 -4.61 6.72 11.56
C ILE A 90 -5.90 7.05 10.81
N GLY A 91 -5.83 7.95 9.85
CA GLY A 91 -7.00 8.41 9.12
C GLY A 91 -7.51 7.45 8.04
N VAL A 92 -6.97 6.22 7.94
CA VAL A 92 -7.57 5.11 7.19
C VAL A 92 -8.15 4.10 8.17
N SER A 93 -9.16 3.35 7.74
CA SER A 93 -9.81 2.33 8.58
C SER A 93 -9.89 1.00 7.85
N PHE A 94 -10.03 -0.09 8.60
CA PHE A 94 -10.13 -1.44 8.04
C PHE A 94 -11.48 -2.04 8.40
N VAL A 95 -12.13 -2.67 7.43
CA VAL A 95 -13.43 -3.33 7.62
C VAL A 95 -13.40 -4.70 6.94
N GLU A 96 -13.68 -5.76 7.69
CA GLU A 96 -13.86 -7.09 7.09
C GLU A 96 -15.20 -7.14 6.37
N VAL A 97 -15.21 -7.63 5.14
CA VAL A 97 -16.42 -7.86 4.34
C VAL A 97 -16.59 -9.33 4.00
N GLY A 98 -17.85 -9.76 3.82
CA GLY A 98 -18.18 -11.14 3.51
C GLY A 98 -18.04 -11.53 2.03
N GLU A 99 -17.87 -10.55 1.14
CA GLU A 99 -17.80 -10.78 -0.31
C GLU A 99 -16.54 -10.14 -0.89
N ARG A 100 -15.77 -10.92 -1.66
CA ARG A 100 -14.53 -10.45 -2.30
C ARG A 100 -14.72 -9.28 -3.27
N SER A 101 -15.94 -9.12 -3.81
CA SER A 101 -16.30 -7.99 -4.70
C SER A 101 -16.44 -6.66 -3.99
N GLU A 102 -16.53 -6.69 -2.67
CA GLU A 102 -16.59 -5.50 -1.82
C GLU A 102 -15.24 -5.19 -1.17
N ALA A 103 -14.17 -5.91 -1.53
CA ALA A 103 -12.86 -5.85 -0.86
C ALA A 103 -11.75 -5.30 -1.77
N GLU A 104 -11.09 -4.23 -1.33
CA GLU A 104 -9.83 -3.77 -1.93
C GLU A 104 -8.69 -4.74 -1.60
N LEU A 105 -8.66 -5.28 -0.38
CA LEU A 105 -7.64 -6.21 0.10
C LEU A 105 -8.20 -7.65 0.16
N ARG A 106 -7.58 -8.59 -0.53
CA ARG A 106 -8.02 -10.01 -0.59
C ARG A 106 -6.90 -10.91 -0.12
N VAL A 107 -7.08 -11.52 1.05
CA VAL A 107 -6.05 -12.21 1.83
C VAL A 107 -6.18 -13.73 1.65
N GLY A 108 -5.11 -14.36 1.19
CA GLY A 108 -4.96 -15.81 1.14
C GLY A 108 -3.87 -16.36 2.06
N PHE A 109 -3.84 -17.68 2.22
CA PHE A 109 -2.94 -18.41 3.13
C PHE A 109 -2.27 -19.59 2.43
N GLN A 110 -1.81 -19.38 1.19
CA GLN A 110 -1.16 -20.45 0.42
C GLN A 110 0.21 -20.78 1.02
N LEU A 111 0.29 -21.90 1.73
CA LEU A 111 1.53 -22.41 2.30
C LEU A 111 2.60 -22.62 1.21
N GLY A 112 3.82 -22.13 1.48
CA GLY A 112 4.96 -22.27 0.58
C GLY A 112 5.03 -21.25 -0.57
N ASP A 113 4.04 -20.36 -0.69
CA ASP A 113 4.02 -19.30 -1.72
C ASP A 113 4.73 -18.00 -1.28
N GLY A 114 5.42 -18.04 -0.14
CA GLY A 114 5.93 -16.84 0.54
C GLY A 114 4.81 -16.01 1.18
N SER A 115 5.19 -14.99 1.95
CA SER A 115 4.26 -13.95 2.40
C SER A 115 4.51 -12.68 1.57
N TRP A 116 3.45 -11.95 1.23
CA TRP A 116 3.55 -10.72 0.44
C TRP A 116 2.24 -9.95 0.47
N SER A 117 2.31 -8.66 0.15
CA SER A 117 1.15 -7.81 -0.14
C SER A 117 1.46 -6.88 -1.31
N HIS A 118 0.42 -6.51 -2.07
CA HIS A 118 0.51 -5.33 -2.92
C HIS A 118 0.74 -4.07 -2.08
N ILE A 119 1.48 -3.13 -2.65
CA ILE A 119 1.87 -1.90 -1.99
C ILE A 119 0.77 -0.85 -2.18
N GLY A 120 0.12 -0.45 -1.09
CA GLY A 120 -0.87 0.62 -1.10
C GLY A 120 -1.96 0.43 -2.16
N LYS A 121 -2.22 1.48 -2.94
CA LYS A 121 -3.25 1.55 -3.99
C LYS A 121 -3.05 0.57 -5.14
N ASP A 122 -1.88 -0.07 -5.27
CA ASP A 122 -1.64 -1.04 -6.34
C ASP A 122 -2.56 -2.26 -6.23
N ALA A 123 -3.11 -2.52 -5.04
CA ALA A 123 -4.14 -3.53 -4.82
C ALA A 123 -5.41 -3.32 -5.69
N LEU A 124 -5.70 -2.07 -6.08
CA LEU A 124 -6.87 -1.73 -6.91
C LEU A 124 -6.76 -2.24 -8.35
N GLY A 125 -5.54 -2.49 -8.84
CA GLY A 125 -5.28 -3.02 -10.18
C GLY A 125 -5.40 -4.54 -10.29
N VAL A 126 -5.56 -5.24 -9.16
CA VAL A 126 -5.54 -6.70 -9.09
C VAL A 126 -6.92 -7.28 -9.37
N GLY A 127 -6.98 -8.37 -10.13
CA GLY A 127 -8.23 -9.04 -10.48
C GLY A 127 -9.05 -9.48 -9.27
N LEU A 128 -10.37 -9.51 -9.43
CA LEU A 128 -11.34 -9.86 -8.38
C LEU A 128 -11.10 -11.24 -7.74
N ASN A 129 -10.63 -12.21 -8.53
CA ASN A 129 -10.39 -13.58 -8.10
C ASN A 129 -8.93 -13.85 -7.72
N GLU A 130 -8.13 -12.79 -7.60
CA GLU A 130 -6.71 -12.87 -7.26
C GLU A 130 -6.47 -12.29 -5.86
N ARG A 131 -5.48 -12.86 -5.17
CA ARG A 131 -4.99 -12.38 -3.88
C ARG A 131 -4.31 -11.04 -4.06
N THR A 132 -4.53 -10.11 -3.13
CA THR A 132 -3.71 -8.90 -3.00
C THR A 132 -2.73 -9.01 -1.84
N MET A 133 -2.89 -10.05 -0.99
CA MET A 133 -2.01 -10.37 0.12
C MET A 133 -2.02 -11.88 0.32
N ASN A 134 -0.86 -12.45 0.68
CA ASN A 134 -0.74 -13.86 1.03
C ASN A 134 0.11 -14.05 2.28
N PHE A 135 -0.24 -15.05 3.07
CA PHE A 135 0.59 -15.59 4.14
C PHE A 135 1.06 -17.00 3.79
N GLY A 136 2.38 -17.17 3.69
CA GLY A 136 3.01 -18.40 3.21
C GLY A 136 3.29 -19.45 4.27
N TRP A 137 2.97 -19.16 5.53
CA TRP A 137 3.27 -20.00 6.70
C TRP A 137 2.31 -19.70 7.85
N ASP A 138 2.38 -20.56 8.88
CA ASP A 138 1.50 -20.49 10.05
C ASP A 138 1.82 -19.28 10.94
N LEU A 139 0.93 -18.29 10.93
CA LEU A 139 1.03 -17.08 11.74
C LEU A 139 0.78 -17.29 13.24
N THR A 140 0.25 -18.44 13.65
CA THR A 140 -0.05 -18.74 15.05
C THR A 140 1.19 -19.12 15.85
N VAL A 141 2.29 -19.46 15.16
CA VAL A 141 3.58 -19.77 15.79
C VAL A 141 4.12 -18.51 16.47
N PRO A 142 4.65 -18.61 17.72
CA PRO A 142 5.21 -17.47 18.42
C PRO A 142 6.26 -16.72 17.58
N GLY A 143 6.06 -15.40 17.40
CA GLY A 143 6.92 -14.53 16.60
C GLY A 143 6.43 -14.30 15.16
N GLU A 144 5.60 -15.18 14.59
CA GLU A 144 5.15 -15.07 13.19
C GLU A 144 4.06 -14.02 12.97
N ARG A 145 3.39 -13.56 14.04
CA ARG A 145 2.46 -12.42 13.99
C ARG A 145 3.09 -11.16 13.38
N GLY A 146 4.40 -10.97 13.54
CA GLY A 146 5.13 -9.85 12.94
C GLY A 146 5.02 -9.83 11.41
N THR A 147 4.91 -11.00 10.76
CA THR A 147 4.65 -11.09 9.31
C THR A 147 3.32 -10.44 8.94
N ALA A 148 2.25 -10.65 9.71
CA ALA A 148 0.97 -10.01 9.43
C ALA A 148 1.04 -8.48 9.59
N LEU A 149 1.75 -7.96 10.59
CA LEU A 149 1.98 -6.52 10.71
C LEU A 149 2.76 -5.96 9.51
N HIS A 150 3.79 -6.69 9.05
CA HIS A 150 4.62 -6.34 7.90
C HIS A 150 3.82 -6.26 6.61
N GLU A 151 3.03 -7.29 6.28
CA GLU A 151 2.23 -7.29 5.05
C GLU A 151 1.15 -6.21 5.05
N ILE A 152 0.56 -5.91 6.22
CA ILE A 152 -0.37 -4.79 6.35
C ILE A 152 0.37 -3.44 6.20
N GLY A 153 1.62 -3.34 6.63
CA GLY A 153 2.49 -2.19 6.36
C GLY A 153 2.66 -1.94 4.86
N HIS A 154 2.90 -3.00 4.06
CA HIS A 154 2.89 -2.90 2.60
C HIS A 154 1.52 -2.45 2.06
N ALA A 155 0.42 -3.02 2.55
CA ALA A 155 -0.93 -2.58 2.15
C ALA A 155 -1.19 -1.10 2.50
N LEU A 156 -0.47 -0.54 3.47
CA LEU A 156 -0.46 0.89 3.82
C LEU A 156 0.57 1.72 3.04
N GLY A 157 1.32 1.12 2.11
CA GLY A 157 2.26 1.80 1.23
C GLY A 157 3.71 1.86 1.74
N MET A 158 4.04 1.12 2.81
CA MET A 158 5.43 1.01 3.29
C MET A 158 6.26 0.08 2.41
N LEU A 159 7.54 0.39 2.28
CA LEU A 159 8.53 -0.46 1.58
C LEU A 159 9.52 -1.07 2.56
N HIS A 160 10.35 -2.00 2.10
CA HIS A 160 11.38 -2.61 2.94
C HIS A 160 12.43 -1.61 3.40
N GLU A 161 12.77 -1.69 4.68
CA GLU A 161 13.66 -0.76 5.35
C GLU A 161 15.14 -0.98 4.96
N HIS A 162 15.56 -2.23 4.74
CA HIS A 162 16.92 -2.58 4.30
C HIS A 162 17.29 -2.11 2.89
N GLN A 163 16.27 -1.87 2.06
CA GLN A 163 16.45 -1.34 0.70
C GLN A 163 16.65 0.18 0.70
N SER A 164 16.50 0.85 1.85
CA SER A 164 16.79 2.26 2.00
C SER A 164 18.26 2.56 1.67
N PRO A 165 18.57 3.52 0.77
CA PRO A 165 19.93 4.03 0.60
C PRO A 165 20.52 4.63 1.88
N PHE A 166 19.69 5.03 2.85
CA PHE A 166 20.13 5.57 4.14
C PHE A 166 20.54 4.48 5.15
N ALA A 167 20.30 3.21 4.84
CA ALA A 167 20.67 2.10 5.72
C ALA A 167 22.19 1.92 5.85
N GLY A 168 22.95 2.37 4.86
CA GLY A 168 24.40 2.15 4.82
C GLY A 168 24.79 0.67 4.74
N ILE A 169 23.82 -0.23 4.48
CA ILE A 169 24.08 -1.66 4.39
C ILE A 169 24.88 -1.95 3.13
N HIS A 170 26.09 -2.48 3.35
CA HIS A 170 26.90 -3.12 2.34
C HIS A 170 26.77 -4.63 2.50
N TRP A 171 26.22 -5.28 1.48
CA TRP A 171 25.97 -6.72 1.47
C TRP A 171 27.20 -7.50 1.04
N ASP A 172 27.32 -8.74 1.52
CA ASP A 172 28.05 -9.79 0.79
C ASP A 172 27.06 -10.43 -0.20
N ASP A 173 27.00 -9.86 -1.41
CA ASP A 173 26.00 -10.23 -2.43
C ASP A 173 26.00 -11.75 -2.69
N GLU A 174 27.16 -12.41 -2.82
CA GLU A 174 27.23 -13.85 -3.08
C GLU A 174 26.76 -14.67 -1.89
N ALA A 175 27.07 -14.25 -0.67
CA ALA A 175 26.54 -14.90 0.53
C ALA A 175 25.01 -14.78 0.58
N VAL A 176 24.44 -13.60 0.27
CA VAL A 176 22.99 -13.38 0.20
C VAL A 176 22.34 -14.25 -0.88
N TYR A 177 22.91 -14.30 -2.09
CA TYR A 177 22.41 -15.19 -3.14
C TYR A 177 22.45 -16.66 -2.74
N THR A 178 23.54 -17.09 -2.10
CA THR A 178 23.72 -18.48 -1.66
C THR A 178 22.73 -18.86 -0.55
N ASP A 179 22.53 -17.98 0.44
CA ASP A 179 21.60 -18.20 1.55
C ASP A 179 20.15 -18.32 1.05
N LEU A 180 19.72 -17.40 0.18
CA LEU A 180 18.33 -17.36 -0.30
C LEU A 180 18.01 -18.38 -1.39
N ALA A 181 19.01 -18.91 -2.09
CA ALA A 181 18.84 -20.07 -2.97
C ALA A 181 18.56 -21.36 -2.18
N GLY A 182 18.88 -21.40 -0.89
CA GLY A 182 18.62 -22.52 0.01
C GLY A 182 17.20 -22.53 0.61
N PRO A 183 16.85 -23.61 1.34
CA PRO A 183 15.61 -23.65 2.11
C PRO A 183 15.57 -22.56 3.21
N PRO A 184 14.38 -22.01 3.51
CA PRO A 184 13.07 -22.33 2.95
C PRO A 184 12.69 -21.54 1.69
N ASN A 185 13.55 -20.62 1.23
CA ASN A 185 13.18 -19.60 0.24
C ASN A 185 13.28 -20.11 -1.20
N TYR A 186 14.38 -20.77 -1.56
CA TYR A 186 14.64 -21.25 -2.92
C TYR A 186 14.53 -20.16 -4.00
N TRP A 187 14.97 -18.95 -3.70
CA TRP A 187 14.86 -17.80 -4.59
C TRP A 187 15.89 -17.85 -5.71
N SER A 188 15.47 -17.38 -6.90
CA SER A 188 16.40 -17.04 -7.97
C SER A 188 17.21 -15.79 -7.61
N ARG A 189 18.36 -15.61 -8.27
CA ARG A 189 19.16 -14.40 -8.11
C ARG A 189 18.35 -13.14 -8.43
N ASP A 190 17.52 -13.16 -9.47
CA ASP A 190 16.68 -11.99 -9.81
C ASP A 190 15.68 -11.64 -8.70
N ARG A 191 15.04 -12.65 -8.10
CA ARG A 191 14.11 -12.46 -6.98
C ARG A 191 14.85 -11.91 -5.74
N THR A 192 16.02 -12.48 -5.42
CA THR A 192 16.88 -12.01 -4.34
C THR A 192 17.36 -10.59 -4.56
N PHE A 193 17.78 -10.25 -5.78
CA PHE A 193 18.19 -8.89 -6.11
C PHE A 193 17.03 -7.92 -5.89
N PHE A 194 15.85 -8.21 -6.45
CA PHE A 194 14.70 -7.31 -6.37
C PHE A 194 14.22 -7.06 -4.93
N ASN A 195 14.18 -8.11 -4.10
CA ASN A 195 13.63 -8.04 -2.75
C ASN A 195 14.65 -7.63 -1.68
N ILE A 196 15.95 -7.89 -1.89
CA ILE A 196 16.99 -7.69 -0.88
C ILE A 196 18.04 -6.67 -1.30
N LEU A 197 18.70 -6.90 -2.43
CA LEU A 197 19.93 -6.17 -2.78
C LEU A 197 19.65 -4.83 -3.47
N ARG A 198 18.55 -4.75 -4.23
CA ARG A 198 18.14 -3.53 -4.93
C ARG A 198 17.90 -2.43 -3.91
N LYS A 199 18.55 -1.29 -4.10
CA LYS A 199 18.28 -0.07 -3.35
C LYS A 199 17.11 0.68 -3.97
N LEU A 200 16.25 1.21 -3.11
CA LEU A 200 15.17 2.10 -3.49
C LEU A 200 15.72 3.48 -3.87
N ASP A 201 14.96 4.23 -4.66
CA ASP A 201 15.24 5.64 -4.82
C ASP A 201 15.09 6.35 -3.45
N PRO A 202 15.94 7.34 -3.09
CA PRO A 202 15.77 8.15 -1.87
C PRO A 202 14.39 8.81 -1.73
N ASP A 203 13.62 8.88 -2.83
CA ASP A 203 12.29 9.46 -2.88
C ASP A 203 11.19 8.41 -2.64
N GLU A 204 11.53 7.12 -2.70
CA GLU A 204 10.64 5.98 -2.46
C GLU A 204 10.66 5.51 -0.99
N VAL A 205 11.72 5.77 -0.24
CA VAL A 205 11.89 5.22 1.12
C VAL A 205 10.85 5.70 2.13
N ASN A 206 10.67 4.93 3.21
CA ASN A 206 9.79 5.31 4.30
C ASN A 206 10.28 6.56 5.05
N GLY A 207 11.60 6.74 5.16
CA GLY A 207 12.18 7.86 5.87
C GLY A 207 13.63 8.15 5.48
N SER A 208 14.12 9.32 5.87
CA SER A 208 15.50 9.75 5.64
C SER A 208 16.49 9.19 6.67
N VAL A 209 16.02 8.43 7.65
CA VAL A 209 16.82 7.78 8.68
C VAL A 209 16.40 6.31 8.71
N TRP A 210 17.38 5.43 8.60
CA TRP A 210 17.15 3.98 8.66
C TRP A 210 16.81 3.52 10.07
N ASP A 211 15.77 2.70 10.19
CA ASP A 211 15.34 2.08 11.45
C ASP A 211 15.54 0.54 11.44
N PRO A 212 16.62 0.01 12.02
CA PRO A 212 16.85 -1.44 12.08
C PRO A 212 15.85 -2.20 12.97
N HIS A 213 14.96 -1.50 13.68
CA HIS A 213 13.89 -2.12 14.47
C HIS A 213 12.51 -1.98 13.81
N SER A 214 12.43 -1.41 12.61
CA SER A 214 11.20 -1.29 11.85
C SER A 214 10.56 -2.67 11.65
N ILE A 215 9.23 -2.72 11.65
CA ILE A 215 8.48 -3.90 11.20
C ILE A 215 8.78 -4.23 9.74
N MET A 216 9.21 -3.25 8.94
CA MET A 216 9.57 -3.39 7.53
C MET A 216 11.03 -3.82 7.31
N GLU A 217 11.82 -3.96 8.38
CA GLU A 217 13.18 -4.49 8.33
C GLU A 217 13.15 -6.02 8.38
N TYR A 218 13.99 -6.66 7.58
CA TYR A 218 14.11 -8.11 7.59
C TYR A 218 15.13 -8.61 8.61
N PRO A 219 14.91 -9.79 9.21
CA PRO A 219 15.94 -10.45 9.97
C PRO A 219 16.99 -11.06 9.03
N PHE A 220 18.25 -10.67 9.18
CA PHE A 220 19.36 -11.22 8.39
C PHE A 220 20.33 -12.01 9.27
N SER A 221 20.71 -13.21 8.82
CA SER A 221 21.69 -14.06 9.48
C SER A 221 23.10 -13.44 9.48
N ALA A 222 23.94 -13.90 10.40
CA ALA A 222 25.37 -13.53 10.44
C ALA A 222 26.07 -13.84 9.11
N GLY A 223 26.99 -12.97 8.69
CA GLY A 223 27.79 -13.14 7.49
C GLY A 223 27.16 -12.64 6.19
N LEU A 224 25.93 -12.13 6.22
CA LEU A 224 25.28 -11.52 5.04
C LEU A 224 25.61 -10.03 4.88
N ILE A 225 25.82 -9.33 5.99
CA ILE A 225 26.06 -7.89 6.05
C ILE A 225 27.55 -7.65 6.32
N LEU A 226 28.22 -6.91 5.45
CA LEU A 226 29.62 -6.49 5.62
C LEU A 226 29.74 -5.20 6.42
N GLU A 227 28.82 -4.26 6.22
CA GLU A 227 28.70 -2.99 6.95
C GLU A 227 27.23 -2.65 7.16
N PRO A 228 26.85 -2.01 8.29
CA PRO A 228 27.69 -1.61 9.43
C PRO A 228 28.26 -2.80 10.22
N GLU A 229 29.46 -2.66 10.81
CA GLU A 229 30.15 -3.74 11.51
C GLU A 229 29.30 -4.39 12.62
N GLN A 230 28.51 -3.59 13.34
CA GLN A 230 27.61 -4.07 14.40
C GLN A 230 26.57 -5.09 13.92
N PHE A 231 26.27 -5.15 12.61
CA PHE A 231 25.30 -6.07 12.02
C PHE A 231 25.95 -7.26 11.30
N ARG A 232 27.29 -7.39 11.32
CA ARG A 232 27.99 -8.58 10.78
C ARG A 232 27.57 -9.88 11.46
N ALA A 233 27.23 -9.80 12.75
CA ALA A 233 26.72 -10.92 13.54
C ALA A 233 25.24 -11.24 13.28
N GLY A 234 24.59 -10.49 12.38
CA GLY A 234 23.19 -10.60 12.05
C GLY A 234 22.38 -9.39 12.52
N LEU A 235 21.21 -9.23 11.92
CA LEU A 235 20.21 -8.21 12.21
C LEU A 235 18.90 -8.92 12.56
N ASN A 236 18.31 -8.59 13.70
CA ASN A 236 17.11 -9.28 14.20
C ASN A 236 16.13 -8.24 14.76
N PRO A 237 15.24 -7.67 13.91
CA PRO A 237 14.21 -6.76 14.35
C PRO A 237 13.21 -7.49 15.28
N PRO A 238 12.52 -6.75 16.18
CA PRO A 238 11.71 -7.34 17.24
C PRO A 238 10.36 -7.92 16.75
N GLY A 239 9.98 -7.68 15.50
CA GLY A 239 8.70 -8.16 14.94
C GLY A 239 7.47 -7.41 15.47
N VAL A 240 7.64 -6.15 15.88
CA VAL A 240 6.57 -5.24 16.35
C VAL A 240 6.71 -3.86 15.70
N LEU A 241 5.65 -3.05 15.72
CA LEU A 241 5.69 -1.69 15.19
C LEU A 241 6.66 -0.80 15.98
N SER A 242 7.68 -0.29 15.28
CA SER A 242 8.64 0.66 15.83
C SER A 242 8.00 2.05 16.03
N LYS A 243 8.76 2.97 16.64
CA LYS A 243 8.34 4.37 16.72
C LYS A 243 8.30 5.01 15.34
N ALA A 244 9.28 4.72 14.48
CA ALA A 244 9.38 5.28 13.14
C ALA A 244 8.24 4.78 12.23
N ASP A 245 7.85 3.51 12.36
CA ASP A 245 6.71 2.93 11.63
C ASP A 245 5.41 3.69 11.92
N LYS A 246 5.15 3.95 13.21
CA LYS A 246 3.97 4.68 13.68
C LYS A 246 3.98 6.13 13.19
N GLU A 247 5.13 6.80 13.29
CA GLU A 247 5.29 8.17 12.80
C GLU A 247 5.13 8.28 11.28
N PHE A 248 5.59 7.27 10.53
CA PHE A 248 5.41 7.20 9.08
C PHE A 248 3.94 7.16 8.70
N VAL A 249 3.18 6.20 9.25
CA VAL A 249 1.76 6.07 8.90
C VAL A 249 0.93 7.25 9.39
N LEU A 250 1.24 7.82 10.56
CA LEU A 250 0.54 9.01 11.08
C LEU A 250 0.81 10.26 10.24
N ARG A 251 1.97 10.35 9.58
CA ARG A 251 2.28 11.46 8.66
C ARG A 251 1.46 11.36 7.37
N TRP A 252 1.33 10.16 6.80
CA TRP A 252 0.60 9.94 5.55
C TRP A 252 -0.92 9.81 5.73
N TYR A 253 -1.32 9.32 6.90
CA TYR A 253 -2.71 9.09 7.31
C TYR A 253 -2.97 9.80 8.64
N PRO A 254 -2.92 11.14 8.67
CA PRO A 254 -3.19 11.87 9.89
C PRO A 254 -4.60 11.54 10.40
N PRO A 255 -4.81 11.49 11.73
CA PRO A 255 -6.12 11.21 12.31
C PRO A 255 -7.20 12.07 11.67
N ALA A 256 -8.38 11.48 11.43
CA ALA A 256 -9.48 12.21 10.81
C ALA A 256 -9.79 13.47 11.62
N GLY A 257 -9.75 14.62 10.95
CA GLY A 257 -10.09 15.91 11.58
C GLY A 257 -11.55 15.93 12.03
N THR A 258 -11.86 16.78 13.01
CA THR A 258 -13.23 16.97 13.50
C THR A 258 -14.13 17.73 12.52
N ALA A 259 -13.55 18.39 11.52
CA ALA A 259 -14.29 19.09 10.48
C ALA A 259 -14.74 18.10 9.41
N GLY A 260 -16.06 17.96 9.23
CA GLY A 260 -16.64 17.15 8.16
C GLY A 260 -16.33 17.70 6.75
N PRO A 261 -16.61 16.91 5.70
CA PRO A 261 -16.36 17.32 4.32
C PRO A 261 -17.17 18.58 3.96
N ARG A 262 -16.55 19.49 3.21
CA ARG A 262 -17.20 20.71 2.74
C ARG A 262 -18.11 20.41 1.55
N GLU A 263 -19.18 21.17 1.38
CA GLU A 263 -20.01 21.00 0.18
C GLU A 263 -19.27 21.45 -1.08
N LEU A 264 -19.26 20.62 -2.13
CA LEU A 264 -18.82 20.95 -3.48
C LEU A 264 -20.04 21.05 -4.38
N VAL A 265 -20.66 22.23 -4.37
CA VAL A 265 -21.85 22.53 -5.17
C VAL A 265 -21.49 22.42 -6.66
N PRO A 266 -22.22 21.61 -7.46
CA PRO A 266 -21.97 21.51 -8.88
C PRO A 266 -21.98 22.88 -9.57
N PHE A 267 -21.06 23.05 -10.52
CA PHE A 267 -20.75 24.29 -11.23
C PHE A 267 -20.22 25.46 -10.37
N ARG A 268 -19.71 25.20 -9.16
CA ARG A 268 -18.97 26.17 -8.37
C ARG A 268 -17.59 25.65 -8.04
N SER A 269 -16.55 26.40 -8.41
CA SER A 269 -15.19 26.06 -8.00
C SER A 269 -14.97 26.44 -6.54
N VAL A 270 -14.18 25.62 -5.84
CA VAL A 270 -13.74 25.89 -4.47
C VAL A 270 -12.22 26.01 -4.47
N PRO A 271 -11.64 27.14 -4.02
CA PRO A 271 -10.20 27.27 -3.88
C PRO A 271 -9.62 26.22 -2.93
N LEU A 272 -8.52 25.61 -3.35
CA LEU A 272 -7.69 24.72 -2.54
C LEU A 272 -6.54 25.53 -1.95
N ARG A 273 -6.38 25.43 -0.63
CA ARG A 273 -5.25 26.01 0.11
C ARG A 273 -4.53 24.86 0.80
N LEU A 274 -3.93 24.01 -0.01
CA LEU A 274 -3.28 22.78 0.42
C LEU A 274 -1.77 22.94 0.27
N GLY A 275 -1.03 22.54 1.30
CA GLY A 275 0.40 22.27 1.25
C GLY A 275 0.70 20.88 0.66
N PRO A 276 1.98 20.53 0.53
CA PRO A 276 2.40 19.20 0.08
C PRO A 276 1.82 18.09 0.95
N ALA A 277 1.29 17.04 0.31
CA ALA A 277 0.59 15.89 0.90
C ALA A 277 -0.70 16.22 1.69
N GLU A 278 -1.09 17.50 1.79
CA GLU A 278 -2.36 17.86 2.41
C GLU A 278 -3.55 17.46 1.54
N GLN A 279 -4.69 17.31 2.19
CA GLN A 279 -5.91 16.84 1.57
C GLN A 279 -7.09 17.74 1.91
N ALA A 280 -7.99 17.91 0.95
CA ALA A 280 -9.30 18.51 1.15
C ALA A 280 -10.40 17.49 0.83
N ASP A 281 -11.37 17.40 1.74
CA ASP A 281 -12.53 16.53 1.61
C ASP A 281 -13.77 17.34 1.28
N PHE A 282 -14.52 16.83 0.32
CA PHE A 282 -15.75 17.44 -0.15
C PHE A 282 -16.87 16.43 -0.26
N VAL A 283 -18.09 16.95 -0.29
CA VAL A 283 -19.30 16.18 -0.53
C VAL A 283 -20.07 16.75 -1.71
N VAL A 284 -20.58 15.86 -2.54
CA VAL A 284 -21.40 16.19 -3.71
C VAL A 284 -22.71 15.42 -3.62
N GLU A 285 -23.82 16.15 -3.64
CA GLU A 285 -25.15 15.60 -3.86
C GLU A 285 -25.65 16.13 -5.22
N PRO A 286 -25.63 15.30 -6.28
CA PRO A 286 -25.92 15.77 -7.62
C PRO A 286 -27.41 16.13 -7.76
N PRO A 287 -27.75 17.31 -8.32
CA PRO A 287 -29.15 17.72 -8.49
C PRO A 287 -29.90 16.89 -9.55
N GLU A 288 -29.17 16.21 -10.44
CA GLU A 288 -29.69 15.37 -11.52
C GLU A 288 -28.76 14.18 -11.79
N THR A 289 -29.32 13.09 -12.33
CA THR A 289 -28.53 11.92 -12.70
C THR A 289 -27.88 12.13 -14.06
N ARG A 290 -26.58 12.36 -14.11
CA ARG A 290 -25.81 12.48 -15.34
C ARG A 290 -24.32 12.23 -15.12
N THR A 291 -23.55 12.29 -16.21
CA THR A 291 -22.09 12.33 -16.11
C THR A 291 -21.65 13.73 -15.68
N TYR A 292 -20.88 13.77 -14.61
CA TYR A 292 -20.16 14.93 -14.12
C TYR A 292 -18.66 14.74 -14.34
N THR A 293 -17.94 15.84 -14.45
CA THR A 293 -16.49 15.88 -14.37
C THR A 293 -16.12 16.48 -13.03
N LEU A 294 -15.26 15.80 -12.28
CA LEU A 294 -14.72 16.26 -11.01
C LEU A 294 -13.22 16.43 -11.19
N GLY A 295 -12.69 17.60 -10.89
CA GLY A 295 -11.28 17.83 -11.17
C GLY A 295 -10.72 19.07 -10.54
N THR A 296 -9.39 19.11 -10.55
CA THR A 296 -8.62 20.26 -10.11
C THR A 296 -8.38 21.25 -11.25
N PHE A 297 -8.00 22.47 -10.88
CA PHE A 297 -7.57 23.53 -11.79
C PHE A 297 -6.34 24.21 -11.18
N GLY A 298 -5.47 24.71 -12.05
CA GLY A 298 -4.25 25.42 -11.68
C GLY A 298 -3.01 24.55 -11.81
N ASP A 299 -1.85 25.14 -11.54
CA ASP A 299 -0.55 24.51 -11.75
C ASP A 299 -0.14 23.67 -10.53
N SER A 300 -0.65 22.44 -10.47
CA SER A 300 -0.39 21.50 -9.37
C SER A 300 -0.44 20.05 -9.79
N ASP A 301 0.25 19.22 -9.02
CA ASP A 301 0.21 17.77 -9.10
C ASP A 301 -0.71 17.24 -7.99
N ALA A 302 -1.77 16.52 -8.35
CA ALA A 302 -2.81 16.07 -7.43
C ALA A 302 -3.42 14.73 -7.83
N VAL A 303 -4.06 14.09 -6.85
CA VAL A 303 -4.98 12.98 -7.07
C VAL A 303 -6.39 13.38 -6.65
N VAL A 304 -7.36 13.07 -7.50
CA VAL A 304 -8.79 13.23 -7.21
C VAL A 304 -9.38 11.84 -7.05
N VAL A 305 -9.97 11.57 -5.88
CA VAL A 305 -10.62 10.29 -5.58
C VAL A 305 -12.08 10.52 -5.28
N VAL A 306 -12.94 9.72 -5.91
CA VAL A 306 -14.39 9.78 -5.72
C VAL A 306 -14.85 8.51 -5.03
N PHE A 307 -15.60 8.70 -3.94
CA PHE A 307 -16.26 7.64 -3.20
C PHE A 307 -17.78 7.83 -3.31
N GLU A 308 -18.51 6.72 -3.37
CA GLU A 308 -19.96 6.70 -3.18
C GLU A 308 -20.27 6.34 -1.74
N GLU A 309 -21.08 7.15 -1.06
CA GLU A 309 -21.54 6.80 0.29
C GLU A 309 -22.63 5.73 0.20
N ARG A 310 -22.39 4.57 0.81
CA ARG A 310 -23.36 3.46 0.93
C ARG A 310 -23.48 3.10 2.40
N ASP A 311 -24.71 3.12 2.91
CA ASP A 311 -25.01 2.83 4.32
C ASP A 311 -24.19 3.67 5.33
N GLY A 312 -23.86 4.90 4.96
CA GLY A 312 -23.06 5.83 5.77
C GLY A 312 -21.54 5.64 5.65
N GLU A 313 -21.07 4.70 4.83
CA GLU A 313 -19.65 4.43 4.61
C GLU A 313 -19.21 4.80 3.19
N PRO A 314 -18.03 5.45 3.02
CA PRO A 314 -17.50 5.74 1.70
C PRO A 314 -16.94 4.49 1.02
N ARG A 315 -17.49 4.13 -0.14
CA ARG A 315 -17.02 3.05 -1.01
C ARG A 315 -16.21 3.62 -2.16
N TYR A 316 -15.00 3.12 -2.37
CA TYR A 316 -14.14 3.58 -3.47
C TYR A 316 -14.88 3.39 -4.81
N MET A 317 -14.93 4.44 -5.63
CA MET A 317 -15.58 4.37 -6.93
C MET A 317 -14.56 4.50 -8.06
N THR A 318 -13.74 5.54 -8.02
CA THR A 318 -12.72 5.81 -9.05
C THR A 318 -11.77 6.91 -8.59
N ALA A 319 -10.62 7.02 -9.24
CA ALA A 319 -9.64 8.07 -9.02
C ALA A 319 -8.94 8.44 -10.32
N GLU A 320 -8.39 9.66 -10.38
CA GLU A 320 -7.44 10.09 -11.39
C GLU A 320 -6.26 10.78 -10.70
N ASP A 321 -5.05 10.39 -11.08
CA ASP A 321 -3.79 10.99 -10.65
C ASP A 321 -3.16 11.62 -11.89
N ASP A 322 -2.81 12.91 -11.84
CA ASP A 322 -2.26 13.59 -13.01
C ASP A 322 -0.83 13.17 -13.37
N GLY A 323 -0.15 12.40 -12.50
CA GLY A 323 1.16 11.83 -12.76
C GLY A 323 2.25 12.88 -13.05
N GLY A 324 2.05 14.13 -12.62
CA GLY A 324 2.94 15.25 -12.92
C GLY A 324 2.81 15.83 -14.33
N THR A 325 1.79 15.42 -15.08
CA THR A 325 1.55 15.98 -16.42
C THR A 325 1.11 17.46 -16.31
N PRO A 326 1.20 18.25 -17.39
CA PRO A 326 0.64 19.61 -17.41
C PRO A 326 -0.89 19.66 -17.34
N HIS A 327 -1.57 18.51 -17.35
CA HIS A 327 -3.02 18.40 -17.23
C HIS A 327 -3.41 18.26 -15.76
N ASN A 328 -4.59 18.76 -15.41
CA ASN A 328 -5.12 18.55 -14.07
C ASN A 328 -5.78 17.16 -13.94
N ALA A 329 -5.70 16.59 -12.75
CA ALA A 329 -6.45 15.39 -12.39
C ALA A 329 -7.95 15.61 -12.58
N THR A 330 -8.56 14.83 -13.46
CA THR A 330 -9.98 14.92 -13.80
C THR A 330 -10.62 13.54 -13.89
N VAL A 331 -11.67 13.34 -13.11
CA VAL A 331 -12.47 12.11 -13.08
C VAL A 331 -13.81 12.38 -13.77
N ARG A 332 -14.17 11.54 -14.73
CA ARG A 332 -15.52 11.53 -15.32
C ARG A 332 -16.34 10.40 -14.71
N ALA A 333 -17.41 10.76 -14.02
CA ALA A 333 -18.25 9.79 -13.32
C ALA A 333 -19.74 10.07 -13.53
N ARG A 334 -20.53 9.01 -13.67
CA ARG A 334 -21.99 9.13 -13.68
C ARG A 334 -22.50 9.17 -12.24
N LEU A 335 -22.88 10.35 -11.78
CA LEU A 335 -23.45 10.53 -10.44
C LEU A 335 -24.98 10.43 -10.50
N VAL A 336 -25.59 9.83 -9.48
CA VAL A 336 -27.03 9.56 -9.42
C VAL A 336 -27.70 10.49 -8.42
N LYS A 337 -28.77 11.17 -8.86
CA LYS A 337 -29.57 12.04 -8.00
C LYS A 337 -30.09 11.28 -6.78
N GLY A 338 -29.98 11.90 -5.61
CA GLY A 338 -30.41 11.32 -4.33
C GLY A 338 -29.37 10.39 -3.70
N ARG A 339 -28.20 10.21 -4.34
CA ARG A 339 -27.02 9.61 -3.72
C ARG A 339 -26.04 10.69 -3.28
N ARG A 340 -25.13 10.31 -2.40
CA ARG A 340 -24.11 11.19 -1.84
C ARG A 340 -22.72 10.66 -2.18
N TYR A 341 -21.84 11.57 -2.58
CA TYR A 341 -20.47 11.23 -2.99
C TYR A 341 -19.47 12.03 -2.19
N VAL A 342 -18.39 11.39 -1.77
CA VAL A 342 -17.26 12.06 -1.12
C VAL A 342 -16.16 12.23 -2.16
N VAL A 343 -15.65 13.44 -2.31
CA VAL A 343 -14.58 13.79 -3.25
C VAL A 343 -13.38 14.22 -2.44
N ARG A 344 -12.28 13.50 -2.57
CA ARG A 344 -11.04 13.77 -1.85
C ARG A 344 -9.99 14.21 -2.83
N VAL A 345 -9.38 15.35 -2.54
CA VAL A 345 -8.28 15.89 -3.34
C VAL A 345 -7.05 15.94 -2.46
N ARG A 346 -6.02 15.17 -2.81
CA ARG A 346 -4.70 15.29 -2.18
C ARG A 346 -3.76 15.99 -3.14
N LEU A 347 -3.07 17.00 -2.65
CA LEU A 347 -2.07 17.74 -3.40
C LEU A 347 -0.69 17.12 -3.16
N TYR A 348 0.03 16.71 -4.19
CA TYR A 348 1.42 16.27 -4.06
C TYR A 348 2.36 17.48 -4.09
N ALA A 349 2.22 18.33 -5.10
CA ALA A 349 3.04 19.53 -5.26
C ALA A 349 2.26 20.68 -5.90
N ASN A 350 2.64 21.91 -5.56
CA ASN A 350 2.20 23.14 -6.22
C ASN A 350 3.40 23.78 -6.90
N TRP A 351 3.31 24.09 -8.19
CA TRP A 351 4.45 24.60 -8.95
C TRP A 351 4.15 25.90 -9.70
N GLY A 352 2.94 26.46 -9.57
CA GLY A 352 2.58 27.79 -10.06
C GLY A 352 2.34 28.81 -8.95
N SER A 353 1.33 29.66 -9.13
CA SER A 353 1.03 30.81 -8.24
C SER A 353 0.50 30.44 -6.86
N GLY A 354 0.27 29.15 -6.57
CA GLY A 354 -0.44 28.72 -5.38
C GLY A 354 -1.95 28.61 -5.56
N GLU A 355 -2.52 29.21 -6.60
CA GLU A 355 -3.96 29.27 -6.83
C GLU A 355 -4.47 28.01 -7.53
N THR A 356 -4.91 27.05 -6.72
CA THR A 356 -5.57 25.83 -7.20
C THR A 356 -7.02 25.79 -6.76
N ALA A 357 -7.86 25.09 -7.50
CA ALA A 357 -9.27 24.92 -7.16
C ALA A 357 -9.75 23.52 -7.53
N VAL A 358 -10.89 23.11 -6.97
CA VAL A 358 -11.62 21.91 -7.37
C VAL A 358 -13.04 22.29 -7.79
N MET A 359 -13.61 21.56 -8.74
CA MET A 359 -15.00 21.74 -9.17
C MET A 359 -15.61 20.40 -9.56
N CYS A 360 -16.94 20.33 -9.50
CA CYS A 360 -17.75 19.29 -10.12
C CYS A 360 -18.67 19.95 -11.16
N TRP A 361 -18.69 19.51 -12.42
CA TRP A 361 -19.49 20.15 -13.49
C TRP A 361 -20.10 19.18 -14.51
#